data_AF-A0A2V8H7E4-F1
#
_entry.id   AF-A0A2V8H7E4-F1
#
_cell.length_a   1.000
_cell.length_b   1.000
_cell.length_c   1.000
_cell.angle_alpha   90.00
_cell.angle_beta   90.00
_cell.angle_gamma   90.00
#
_symmetry.space_group_name_H-M   'P 1'
#
loop_
_entity.id
_entity.type
_entity.pdbx_description
1 polymer ?
#
loop_
_entity_poly.entity_id
_entity_poly.type
_entity_poly.pdbx_seq_one_letter_code
_entity_poly.pdbx_strand_id
1 'polypeptide(L)'
;MQAPRFEVDPLWPKPLPNHWILGSTIGVWVDSDDHVWIIHRSSATLGNNEKTLETKQGECCAGAPPVLEFDQEGNLLRHWGGPGQGYEWPDSNHGIFIDYKGNVWIGGNGGPDSQILKFT
;
A
#
# COMPACT_ATOMS: atom_id res chain seq x y z
N MET A 1 -15.36 29.72 -17.71
CA MET A 1 -14.52 28.99 -16.75
C MET A 1 -13.75 27.94 -17.50
N GLN A 2 -12.45 27.81 -17.25
CA GLN A 2 -11.62 26.75 -17.83
C GLN A 2 -11.53 25.61 -16.81
N ALA A 3 -11.71 24.37 -17.25
CA ALA A 3 -11.54 23.21 -16.37
C ALA A 3 -10.07 23.08 -15.93
N PRO A 4 -9.79 22.55 -14.73
CA PRO A 4 -8.42 22.27 -14.32
C PRO A 4 -7.76 21.29 -15.29
N ARG A 5 -6.47 21.50 -15.54
CA ARG A 5 -5.61 20.55 -16.25
C ARG A 5 -4.81 19.78 -15.22
N PHE A 6 -4.76 18.47 -15.38
CA PHE A 6 -3.93 17.60 -14.58
C PHE A 6 -2.63 17.33 -15.33
N GLU A 7 -1.53 17.33 -14.59
CA GLU A 7 -0.20 16.99 -15.09
C GLU A 7 0.35 15.84 -14.24
N VAL A 8 1.18 15.00 -14.85
CA VAL A 8 1.84 13.90 -14.15
C VAL A 8 3.04 14.47 -13.42
N ASP A 9 3.16 14.17 -12.12
CA ASP A 9 4.42 14.31 -11.41
C ASP A 9 5.21 12.99 -11.56
N PRO A 10 6.31 12.97 -12.34
CA PRO A 10 7.09 11.75 -12.56
C PRO A 10 8.00 11.39 -11.39
N LEU A 11 8.13 12.25 -10.37
CA LEU A 11 9.00 12.05 -9.20
C LEU A 11 8.23 11.63 -7.95
N TRP A 12 6.91 11.50 -8.06
CA TRP A 12 6.03 11.05 -6.98
C TRP A 12 5.59 9.58 -7.21
N PRO A 13 5.61 8.71 -6.17
CA PRO A 13 6.19 8.94 -4.85
C PRO A 13 7.74 8.86 -4.90
N LYS A 14 8.40 9.31 -3.83
CA LYS A 14 9.86 9.17 -3.70
C LYS A 14 10.25 7.69 -3.59
N PRO A 15 11.50 7.32 -3.92
CA PRO A 15 11.98 5.95 -3.76
C PRO A 15 11.74 5.42 -2.35
N LEU A 16 11.19 4.21 -2.24
CA LEU A 16 10.95 3.58 -0.95
C LEU A 16 12.28 3.18 -0.27
N PRO A 17 12.34 3.20 1.07
CA PRO A 17 13.50 2.70 1.80
C PRO A 17 13.62 1.17 1.69
N ASN A 18 14.70 0.61 2.24
CA ASN A 18 14.89 -0.83 2.41
C ASN A 18 14.84 -1.65 1.11
N HIS A 19 15.14 -1.01 -0.04
CA HIS A 19 14.98 -1.61 -1.36
C HIS A 19 13.56 -2.14 -1.61
N TRP A 20 12.55 -1.50 -1.04
CA TRP A 20 11.19 -1.95 -1.25
C TRP A 20 10.66 -1.63 -2.64
N ILE A 21 9.87 -2.57 -3.16
CA ILE A 21 9.09 -2.41 -4.37
C ILE A 21 7.63 -2.77 -4.09
N LEU A 22 6.75 -2.27 -4.95
CA LEU A 22 5.32 -2.52 -4.84
C LEU A 22 4.94 -3.77 -5.64
N GLY A 23 4.20 -4.70 -5.01
CA GLY A 23 3.29 -5.58 -5.75
C GLY A 23 2.14 -4.79 -6.39
N SER A 24 1.12 -5.47 -6.90
CA SER A 24 -0.04 -4.81 -7.52
C SER A 24 -0.69 -3.79 -6.57
N THR A 25 -0.65 -2.52 -6.94
CA THR A 25 -1.38 -1.43 -6.27
C THR A 25 -2.84 -1.46 -6.70
N ILE A 26 -3.74 -1.48 -5.72
CA ILE A 26 -5.15 -1.91 -5.91
C ILE A 26 -6.15 -0.95 -5.26
N GLY A 27 -5.72 -0.19 -4.26
CA GLY A 27 -6.54 0.79 -3.58
C GLY A 27 -5.72 2.02 -3.25
N VAL A 28 -6.35 3.18 -3.36
CA VAL A 28 -5.80 4.48 -3.02
C VAL A 28 -6.87 5.31 -2.30
N TRP A 29 -6.45 6.12 -1.33
CA TRP A 29 -7.30 7.06 -0.64
C TRP A 29 -6.50 8.32 -0.26
N VAL A 30 -7.18 9.46 -0.14
CA VAL A 30 -6.59 10.71 0.39
C VAL A 30 -7.36 11.10 1.64
N ASP A 31 -6.66 11.28 2.75
CA ASP A 31 -7.28 11.64 4.03
C ASP A 31 -7.43 13.16 4.21
N SER A 32 -7.84 13.59 5.40
CA SER A 32 -8.08 15.01 5.71
C SER A 32 -6.81 15.85 5.84
N ASP A 33 -5.64 15.22 5.95
CA ASP A 33 -4.34 15.88 6.05
C ASP A 33 -3.63 15.90 4.66
N ASP A 34 -4.37 15.59 3.59
CA ASP A 34 -3.86 15.41 2.22
C ASP A 34 -2.79 14.31 2.09
N HIS A 35 -2.74 13.37 3.04
CA HIS A 35 -1.87 12.21 2.91
C HIS A 35 -2.47 11.21 1.95
N VAL A 36 -1.63 10.65 1.08
CA VAL A 36 -2.02 9.63 0.11
C VAL A 36 -1.71 8.26 0.68
N TRP A 37 -2.76 7.46 0.85
CA TRP A 37 -2.69 6.09 1.31
C TRP A 37 -2.83 5.15 0.13
N ILE A 38 -1.99 4.11 0.09
CA ILE A 38 -2.20 2.98 -0.80
C ILE A 38 -2.29 1.68 -0.03
N ILE A 39 -3.05 0.76 -0.59
CA ILE A 39 -2.94 -0.66 -0.27
C ILE A 39 -2.51 -1.41 -1.52
N HIS A 40 -1.55 -2.31 -1.35
CA HIS A 40 -0.98 -3.11 -2.44
C HIS A 40 -0.74 -4.54 -1.99
N ARG A 41 -0.51 -5.46 -2.94
CA ARG A 41 -0.41 -6.90 -2.67
C ARG A 41 0.99 -7.39 -2.28
N SER A 42 1.88 -6.48 -1.86
CA SER A 42 3.23 -6.81 -1.37
C SER A 42 3.93 -7.89 -2.22
N SER A 43 4.65 -8.82 -1.60
CA SER A 43 5.39 -9.90 -2.27
C SER A 43 4.51 -10.98 -2.91
N ALA A 44 3.20 -10.99 -2.64
CA ALA A 44 2.27 -12.01 -3.14
C ALA A 44 2.04 -11.92 -4.65
N THR A 45 2.32 -10.76 -5.25
CA THR A 45 2.17 -10.52 -6.70
C THR A 45 3.49 -10.25 -7.42
N LEU A 46 4.61 -10.38 -6.72
CA LEU A 46 5.95 -10.22 -7.27
C LEU A 46 6.54 -11.59 -7.67
N GLY A 47 7.11 -11.65 -8.86
CA GLY A 47 7.93 -12.77 -9.32
C GLY A 47 9.25 -12.86 -8.57
N ASN A 48 9.85 -14.06 -8.51
CA ASN A 48 11.11 -14.26 -7.77
C ASN A 48 12.28 -13.42 -8.30
N ASN A 49 12.25 -13.04 -9.58
CA ASN A 49 13.22 -12.15 -10.21
C ASN A 49 13.02 -10.67 -9.84
N GLU A 50 11.88 -10.30 -9.24
CA GLU A 50 11.59 -8.93 -8.78
C GLU A 50 11.92 -8.77 -7.29
N LYS A 51 11.83 -9.84 -6.50
CA LYS A 51 12.07 -9.84 -5.04
C LYS A 51 13.35 -10.58 -4.61
N THR A 52 14.46 -10.31 -5.30
CA THR A 52 15.69 -11.09 -5.13
C THR A 52 16.35 -10.98 -3.74
N LEU A 53 16.01 -9.96 -2.95
CA LEU A 53 16.44 -9.84 -1.56
C LEU A 53 15.74 -10.87 -0.67
N GLU A 54 14.45 -11.14 -0.90
CA GLU A 54 13.69 -12.16 -0.16
C GLU A 54 14.17 -13.58 -0.51
N THR A 55 14.51 -13.82 -1.78
CA THR A 55 14.98 -15.12 -2.25
C THR A 55 16.48 -15.34 -2.05
N LYS A 56 17.19 -14.36 -1.49
CA LYS A 56 18.66 -14.35 -1.25
C LYS A 56 19.49 -14.54 -2.52
N GLN A 57 18.98 -14.04 -3.65
CA GLN A 57 19.63 -14.15 -4.97
C GLN A 57 20.19 -12.82 -5.48
N GLY A 58 19.98 -11.72 -4.74
CA GLY A 58 20.49 -10.41 -5.07
C GLY A 58 20.49 -9.48 -3.86
N GLU A 59 21.14 -8.33 -4.02
CA GLU A 59 21.22 -7.30 -2.98
C GLU A 59 20.00 -6.37 -2.99
N CYS A 60 19.14 -6.48 -4.01
CA CYS A 60 17.94 -5.68 -4.13
C CYS A 60 16.66 -6.49 -4.00
N CYS A 61 15.70 -5.76 -3.48
CA CYS A 61 14.30 -5.81 -3.82
C CYS A 61 13.52 -6.82 -2.97
N ALA A 62 12.66 -6.27 -2.14
CA ALA A 62 11.66 -6.99 -1.36
C ALA A 62 10.32 -6.25 -1.48
N GLY A 63 9.20 -6.95 -1.29
CA GLY A 63 7.89 -6.32 -1.22
C GLY A 63 7.81 -5.38 -0.02
N ALA A 64 7.29 -4.16 -0.23
CA ALA A 64 6.94 -3.26 0.86
C ALA A 64 5.79 -3.84 1.73
N PRO A 65 5.60 -3.38 2.98
CA PRO A 65 4.40 -3.67 3.75
C PRO A 65 3.12 -3.25 2.99
N PRO A 66 2.02 -4.03 3.06
CA PRO A 66 0.84 -3.83 2.22
C PRO A 66 0.16 -2.46 2.28
N VAL A 67 0.27 -1.73 3.39
CA VAL A 67 -0.30 -0.39 3.56
C VAL A 67 0.84 0.61 3.67
N LEU A 68 0.83 1.61 2.78
CA LEU A 68 1.79 2.71 2.78
C LEU A 68 1.04 4.04 2.79
N GLU A 69 1.59 5.01 3.51
CA GLU A 69 1.08 6.39 3.55
C GLU A 69 2.19 7.34 3.13
N PHE A 70 1.83 8.32 2.30
CA PHE A 70 2.72 9.36 1.80
C PHE A 70 2.17 10.75 2.11
N ASP A 71 3.05 11.72 2.31
CA ASP A 71 2.67 13.13 2.19
C ASP A 71 2.51 13.56 0.72
N GLN A 72 2.10 14.82 0.49
CA GLN A 72 1.92 15.38 -0.84
C GLN A 72 3.23 15.40 -1.64
N GLU A 73 4.38 15.56 -0.98
CA GLU A 73 5.69 15.51 -1.59
C GLU A 73 6.18 14.08 -1.89
N GLY A 74 5.42 13.05 -1.52
CA GLY A 74 5.72 11.65 -1.79
C GLY A 74 6.73 11.03 -0.83
N ASN A 75 6.99 11.64 0.32
CA ASN A 75 7.75 11.00 1.39
C ASN A 75 6.89 9.91 2.04
N LEU A 76 7.48 8.74 2.29
CA LEU A 76 6.82 7.68 3.06
C LEU A 76 6.74 8.06 4.54
N LEU A 77 5.52 8.20 5.07
CA LEU A 77 5.24 8.56 6.46
C LEU A 77 5.04 7.33 7.35
N ARG A 78 4.20 6.39 6.92
CA ARG A 78 3.88 5.16 7.65
C ARG A 78 3.84 3.96 6.70
N HIS A 79 4.19 2.80 7.23
CA HIS A 79 4.10 1.52 6.53
C HIS A 79 3.74 0.39 7.50
N TRP A 80 2.76 -0.44 7.16
CA TRP A 80 2.34 -1.58 8.00
C TRP A 80 1.45 -2.55 7.20
N GLY A 81 0.88 -3.54 7.89
CA GLY A 81 -0.09 -4.48 7.33
C GLY A 81 0.45 -5.90 7.15
N GLY A 82 -0.43 -6.78 6.68
CA GLY A 82 -0.17 -8.21 6.56
C GLY A 82 -0.71 -9.02 7.74
N PRO A 83 -0.47 -10.35 7.76
CA PRO A 83 -0.91 -11.23 8.85
C PRO A 83 -0.35 -10.78 10.21
N GLY A 84 -1.20 -10.83 11.24
CA GLY A 84 -0.86 -10.38 12.59
C GLY A 84 -1.66 -11.08 13.68
N GLN A 85 -1.39 -10.73 14.94
CA GLN A 85 -2.14 -11.26 16.07
C GLN A 85 -3.46 -10.52 16.25
N GLY A 86 -4.53 -11.26 16.54
CA GLY A 86 -5.85 -10.68 16.88
C GLY A 86 -6.75 -10.35 15.69
N TYR A 87 -6.32 -10.64 14.46
CA TYR A 87 -7.14 -10.53 13.25
C TYR A 87 -6.64 -11.47 12.16
N GLU A 88 -7.49 -11.74 11.18
CA GLU A 88 -7.14 -12.48 9.97
C GLU A 88 -6.98 -11.49 8.82
N TRP A 89 -5.75 -11.35 8.33
CA TRP A 89 -5.50 -10.54 7.14
C TRP A 89 -6.19 -11.18 5.92
N PRO A 90 -6.83 -10.40 5.02
CA PRO A 90 -7.51 -10.99 3.87
C PRO A 90 -6.56 -11.73 2.94
N ASP A 91 -7.02 -12.82 2.35
CA ASP A 91 -6.28 -13.60 1.34
C ASP A 91 -5.87 -12.71 0.17
N SER A 92 -6.74 -11.78 -0.20
CA SER A 92 -6.43 -10.74 -1.17
C SER A 92 -6.93 -9.40 -0.67
N ASN A 93 -6.12 -8.70 0.13
CA ASN A 93 -6.41 -7.31 0.47
C ASN A 93 -6.71 -6.50 -0.81
N HIS A 94 -7.66 -5.55 -0.74
CA HIS A 94 -8.18 -4.84 -1.91
C HIS A 94 -8.46 -3.35 -1.66
N GLY A 95 -9.59 -3.01 -1.05
CA GLY A 95 -9.99 -1.62 -0.82
C GLY A 95 -9.31 -1.03 0.41
N ILE A 96 -9.08 0.28 0.40
CA ILE A 96 -8.64 1.08 1.56
C ILE A 96 -9.50 2.34 1.68
N PHE A 97 -9.85 2.70 2.91
CA PHE A 97 -10.63 3.90 3.22
C PHE A 97 -10.18 4.46 4.58
N ILE A 98 -9.95 5.77 4.66
CA ILE A 98 -9.57 6.44 5.90
C ILE A 98 -10.77 7.30 6.32
N ASP A 99 -11.30 7.03 7.52
CA ASP A 99 -12.45 7.78 8.03
C ASP A 99 -12.05 9.11 8.66
N TYR A 100 -13.05 9.95 8.95
CA TYR A 100 -12.85 11.28 9.55
C TYR A 100 -12.24 11.29 10.96
N LYS A 101 -12.06 10.13 11.58
CA LYS A 101 -11.36 9.97 12.87
C LYS A 101 -9.93 9.44 12.69
N GLY A 102 -9.46 9.30 11.44
CA GLY A 102 -8.16 8.74 11.12
C GLY A 102 -8.09 7.22 11.22
N ASN A 103 -9.22 6.50 11.36
CA ASN A 103 -9.17 5.04 11.34
C ASN A 103 -8.97 4.54 9.90
N VAL A 104 -8.12 3.52 9.75
CA VAL A 104 -7.87 2.89 8.45
C VAL A 104 -8.74 1.65 8.33
N TRP A 105 -9.50 1.57 7.24
CA TRP A 105 -10.37 0.44 6.92
C TRP A 105 -9.87 -0.24 5.67
N ILE A 106 -9.80 -1.57 5.68
CA ILE A 106 -9.47 -2.37 4.49
C ILE A 106 -10.49 -3.47 4.27
N GLY A 107 -10.67 -3.85 3.00
CA GLY A 107 -11.47 -5.01 2.60
C GLY A 107 -10.64 -6.02 1.81
N GLY A 108 -11.10 -7.27 1.79
CA GLY A 108 -10.57 -8.34 0.94
C GLY A 108 -11.42 -8.61 -0.30
N ASN A 109 -10.82 -9.19 -1.34
CA ASN A 109 -11.53 -9.72 -2.51
C ASN A 109 -11.11 -11.14 -2.91
N GLY A 110 -10.39 -11.84 -2.02
CA GLY A 110 -10.11 -13.26 -2.15
C GLY A 110 -11.37 -14.12 -1.98
N GLY A 111 -11.29 -15.38 -2.38
CA GLY A 111 -12.42 -16.31 -2.34
C GLY A 111 -13.07 -16.45 -0.95
N PRO A 112 -12.30 -16.71 0.12
CA PRO A 112 -12.86 -16.83 1.47
C PRO A 112 -13.04 -15.48 2.19
N ASP A 113 -12.58 -14.37 1.60
CA ASP A 113 -12.65 -13.05 2.23
C ASP A 113 -14.12 -12.64 2.42
N SER A 114 -14.49 -12.36 3.67
CA SER A 114 -15.84 -11.94 4.07
C SER A 114 -15.83 -10.87 5.17
N GLN A 115 -14.67 -10.25 5.38
CA GLN A 115 -14.40 -9.31 6.46
C GLN A 115 -13.99 -7.92 5.95
N ILE A 116 -14.30 -6.92 6.77
CA ILE A 116 -13.69 -5.59 6.71
C ILE A 116 -12.89 -5.45 8.02
N LEU A 117 -11.63 -5.02 7.91
CA LEU A 117 -10.78 -4.76 9.06
C LEU A 117 -10.68 -3.26 9.32
N LYS A 118 -10.57 -2.89 10.59
CA LYS A 118 -10.39 -1.52 11.06
C LYS A 118 -9.11 -1.45 11.90
N PHE A 119 -8.29 -0.42 11.66
CA PHE A 119 -7.06 -0.12 12.38
C PHE A 119 -7.11 1.32 12.92
N THR A 120 -6.47 1.55 14.07
CA THR A 120 -6.50 2.81 14.82
C THR A 120 -5.13 3.17 15.35
#